data_AF-A0A6V7DPG8-F1
#
_entry.id   AF-A0A6V7DPG8-F1
#
_cell.length_a   1.000
_cell.length_b   1.000
_cell.length_c   1.000
_cell.angle_alpha   90.00
_cell.angle_beta   90.00
_cell.angle_gamma   90.00
#
_symmetry.space_group_name_H-M   'P 1'
#
loop_
_entity.id
_entity.type
_entity.pdbx_description
1 polymer ?
#
loop_
_entity_poly.entity_id
_entity_poly.type
_entity_poly.pdbx_seq_one_letter_code
_entity_poly.pdbx_strand_id
1 'polypeptide(L)'
;MADRREKAAATAQSYDQGNIAGLDDAMTRRLIASTVMTESNGGDLQVTNKQGYVGRYQAGAGWLADAGYVDRAKLNDAMTDAGFDPQKVRGAEWKWASSGGMTRFLEDTSNWKNGASLEQYKSSAALQDGAFKINSDKAYSQAIRNGVLDEGDDPAKVAGFLKARHISGYGGAREAVTGGRVISDSNGTSNYDYMHDITRNRDGMDQYMQPGRSHAVHANTPSAPQQPRRYTSHDGQLEHDGQLEQGERGESVKQLQGQLAQLGATGRDVKPLQVDGDFGANTRHAVEQFQREHGLQVDGVVGQRTQAALGQALSEHTAKHAEQTAAPTAAALAGSPLLSDPRHPDNAMYNGAVSKLEALGERGGFSNRQELQQAAGQIVFEAKVSGMQRIDHVVPNKSGDGFFAVQGEITDPAMRRVFVDRDQAQTQPLERSSRQVAEESQRQVQQAQTQTQDDATRSRTL
;
A
#
# COMPACT_ATOMS: atom_id res chain seq x y z
N MET A 1 20.43 9.91 -8.33
CA MET A 1 19.17 9.67 -9.06
C MET A 1 18.05 10.27 -8.25
N ALA A 2 17.11 11.00 -8.87
CA ALA A 2 15.99 11.62 -8.14
C ALA A 2 15.10 10.57 -7.45
N ASP A 3 14.60 10.89 -6.26
CA ASP A 3 13.69 10.05 -5.47
C ASP A 3 12.41 9.73 -6.28
N ARG A 4 11.84 8.52 -6.15
CA ARG A 4 10.63 8.12 -6.89
C ARG A 4 9.47 9.06 -6.60
N ARG A 5 9.39 9.59 -5.37
CA ARG A 5 8.39 10.60 -4.97
C ARG A 5 8.64 11.96 -5.61
N GLU A 6 9.90 12.38 -5.76
CA GLU A 6 10.24 13.61 -6.51
C GLU A 6 9.84 13.50 -7.98
N LYS A 7 10.10 12.35 -8.62
CA LYS A 7 9.67 12.12 -10.01
C LYS A 7 8.15 12.15 -10.13
N ALA A 8 7.43 11.52 -9.19
CA ALA A 8 5.98 11.51 -9.18
C ALA A 8 5.41 12.92 -8.97
N ALA A 9 5.99 13.71 -8.07
CA ALA A 9 5.63 15.12 -7.88
C ALA A 9 5.90 15.95 -9.14
N ALA A 10 7.06 15.80 -9.78
CA ALA A 10 7.40 16.50 -11.01
C ALA A 10 6.47 16.11 -12.18
N THR A 11 6.09 14.83 -12.25
CA THR A 11 5.11 14.33 -13.22
C THR A 11 3.75 14.99 -13.00
N ALA A 12 3.30 15.08 -11.75
CA ALA A 12 2.06 15.78 -11.43
C ALA A 12 2.13 17.30 -11.69
N GLN A 13 3.29 17.94 -11.48
CA GLN A 13 3.50 19.36 -11.78
C GLN A 13 3.51 19.64 -13.28
N SER A 14 4.04 18.73 -14.09
CA SER A 14 4.08 18.86 -15.55
C SER A 14 2.78 18.46 -16.26
N TYR A 15 1.80 17.94 -15.52
CA TYR A 15 0.49 17.62 -16.07
C TYR A 15 -0.25 18.86 -16.56
N ASP A 16 -0.76 18.78 -17.78
CA ASP A 16 -1.37 19.89 -18.51
C ASP A 16 -2.61 19.46 -19.34
N GLN A 17 -3.41 18.53 -18.83
CA GLN A 17 -4.66 18.13 -19.50
C GLN A 17 -5.91 18.80 -18.91
N GLY A 18 -5.73 19.73 -17.97
CA GLY A 18 -6.80 20.34 -17.19
C GLY A 18 -7.40 19.39 -16.14
N ASN A 19 -8.28 19.90 -15.29
CA ASN A 19 -8.78 19.14 -14.15
C ASN A 19 -9.55 17.87 -14.55
N ILE A 20 -9.33 16.81 -13.79
CA ILE A 20 -10.17 15.61 -13.84
C ILE A 20 -11.54 15.95 -13.23
N ALA A 21 -12.61 15.44 -13.82
CA ALA A 21 -13.97 15.71 -13.36
C ALA A 21 -14.16 15.33 -11.89
N GLY A 22 -14.78 16.24 -11.13
CA GLY A 22 -14.95 16.10 -9.68
C GLY A 22 -13.74 16.51 -8.84
N LEU A 23 -12.63 16.92 -9.45
CA LEU A 23 -11.41 17.34 -8.76
C LEU A 23 -11.03 18.80 -9.12
N ASP A 24 -10.42 19.50 -8.19
CA ASP A 24 -9.69 20.74 -8.47
C ASP A 24 -8.27 20.45 -9.02
N ASP A 25 -7.50 21.49 -9.32
CA ASP A 25 -6.14 21.33 -9.86
C ASP A 25 -5.21 20.62 -8.86
N ALA A 26 -5.27 21.02 -7.59
CA ALA A 26 -4.43 20.45 -6.53
C ALA A 26 -4.69 18.94 -6.38
N MET A 27 -5.96 18.53 -6.33
CA MET A 27 -6.34 17.14 -6.17
C MET A 27 -6.16 16.32 -7.46
N THR A 28 -6.34 16.94 -8.63
CA THR A 28 -5.96 16.32 -9.91
C THR A 28 -4.49 15.95 -9.92
N ARG A 29 -3.61 16.89 -9.55
CA ARG A 29 -2.17 16.64 -9.45
C ARG A 29 -1.86 15.60 -8.39
N ARG A 30 -2.52 15.66 -7.23
CA ARG A 30 -2.33 14.70 -6.14
C ARG A 30 -2.67 13.27 -6.56
N LEU A 31 -3.76 13.09 -7.32
CA LEU A 31 -4.15 11.81 -7.92
C LEU A 31 -3.06 11.31 -8.88
N ILE A 32 -2.61 12.15 -9.81
CA ILE A 32 -1.57 11.78 -10.79
C ILE A 32 -0.29 11.32 -10.08
N ALA A 33 0.21 12.12 -9.14
CA ALA A 33 1.37 11.80 -8.32
C ALA A 33 1.20 10.44 -7.61
N SER A 34 0.05 10.23 -6.97
CA SER A 34 -0.26 8.99 -6.27
C SER A 34 -0.28 7.78 -7.20
N THR A 35 -0.89 7.92 -8.38
CA THR A 35 -1.02 6.84 -9.35
C THR A 35 0.31 6.49 -10.01
N VAL A 36 1.06 7.47 -10.54
CA VAL A 36 2.32 7.18 -11.25
C VAL A 36 3.41 6.67 -10.30
N MET A 37 3.33 7.03 -9.02
CA MET A 37 4.17 6.45 -7.97
C MET A 37 3.84 4.98 -7.74
N THR A 38 2.57 4.58 -7.76
CA THR A 38 2.18 3.17 -7.61
C THR A 38 2.53 2.35 -8.87
N GLU A 39 2.12 2.84 -10.03
CA GLU A 39 2.16 2.09 -11.30
C GLU A 39 3.54 2.04 -11.96
N SER A 40 4.35 3.07 -11.78
CA SER A 40 5.65 3.20 -12.44
C SER A 40 6.73 3.70 -11.50
N ASN A 41 7.95 3.84 -12.00
CA ASN A 41 9.06 4.47 -11.27
C ASN A 41 8.90 6.00 -11.14
N GLY A 42 7.69 6.46 -10.81
CA GLY A 42 7.35 7.87 -10.57
C GLY A 42 7.09 8.68 -11.83
N GLY A 43 6.66 8.07 -12.95
CA GLY A 43 6.33 8.81 -14.17
C GLY A 43 6.98 8.33 -15.46
N ASP A 44 7.63 7.16 -15.46
CA ASP A 44 8.37 6.67 -16.63
C ASP A 44 7.44 6.41 -17.82
N LEU A 45 7.65 7.12 -18.93
CA LEU A 45 6.82 7.01 -20.13
C LEU A 45 7.12 5.75 -20.96
N GLN A 46 8.32 5.18 -20.82
CA GLN A 46 8.85 4.12 -21.69
C GLN A 46 8.71 2.72 -21.09
N VAL A 47 8.30 2.63 -19.82
CA VAL A 47 8.17 1.35 -19.14
C VAL A 47 7.14 0.44 -19.83
N THR A 48 7.41 -0.86 -19.84
CA THR A 48 6.47 -1.90 -20.26
C THR A 48 6.68 -3.10 -19.35
N ASN A 49 5.61 -3.57 -18.69
CA ASN A 49 5.72 -4.74 -17.83
C ASN A 49 5.65 -6.05 -18.63
N LYS A 50 5.87 -7.18 -17.95
CA LYS A 50 5.89 -8.51 -18.59
C LYS A 50 4.55 -8.91 -19.21
N GLN A 51 3.45 -8.30 -18.77
CA GLN A 51 2.10 -8.53 -19.28
C GLN A 51 1.75 -7.57 -20.44
N GLY A 52 2.62 -6.64 -20.81
CA GLY A 52 2.41 -5.73 -21.94
C GLY A 52 1.66 -4.44 -21.60
N TYR A 53 1.54 -4.09 -20.31
CA TYR A 53 1.01 -2.77 -19.90
C TYR A 53 2.10 -1.71 -20.05
N VAL A 54 1.73 -0.53 -20.57
CA VAL A 54 2.70 0.45 -21.09
C VAL A 54 2.59 1.83 -20.44
N GLY A 55 3.74 2.49 -20.30
CA GLY A 55 3.83 3.88 -19.84
C GLY A 55 3.57 4.09 -18.35
N ARG A 56 3.51 5.35 -17.94
CA ARG A 56 3.56 5.76 -16.53
C ARG A 56 2.34 5.38 -15.70
N TYR A 57 1.24 5.08 -16.40
CA TYR A 57 -0.03 4.62 -15.83
C TYR A 57 -0.25 3.12 -16.06
N GLN A 58 0.76 2.37 -16.54
CA GLN A 58 0.63 0.95 -16.89
C GLN A 58 -0.65 0.69 -17.69
N ALA A 59 -0.82 1.38 -18.82
CA ALA A 59 -2.01 1.31 -19.63
C ALA A 59 -2.11 -0.04 -20.38
N GLY A 60 -3.22 -0.75 -20.20
CA GLY A 60 -3.55 -1.95 -20.97
C GLY A 60 -4.36 -1.63 -22.22
N ALA A 61 -4.47 -2.59 -23.14
CA ALA A 61 -5.21 -2.41 -24.40
C ALA A 61 -6.68 -2.04 -24.19
N GLY A 62 -7.37 -2.65 -23.21
CA GLY A 62 -8.76 -2.34 -22.89
C GLY A 62 -8.94 -0.92 -22.37
N TRP A 63 -7.99 -0.44 -21.58
CA TRP A 63 -7.98 0.93 -21.05
C TRP A 63 -7.69 1.97 -22.15
N LEU A 64 -6.77 1.66 -23.07
CA LEU A 64 -6.51 2.49 -24.25
C LEU A 64 -7.70 2.52 -25.23
N ALA A 65 -8.44 1.41 -25.33
CA ALA A 65 -9.66 1.34 -26.13
C ALA A 65 -10.77 2.21 -25.53
N ASP A 66 -10.91 2.21 -24.20
CA ASP A 66 -11.83 3.13 -23.50
C ASP A 66 -11.46 4.59 -23.70
N ALA A 67 -10.17 4.91 -23.72
CA ALA A 67 -9.69 6.26 -24.00
C ALA A 67 -9.77 6.64 -25.49
N GLY A 68 -10.07 5.68 -26.39
CA GLY A 68 -10.23 5.92 -27.83
C GLY A 68 -8.94 5.91 -28.64
N TYR A 69 -7.84 5.39 -28.08
CA TYR A 69 -6.52 5.35 -28.74
C TYR A 69 -6.34 4.10 -29.61
N VAL A 70 -6.93 2.98 -29.21
CA VAL A 70 -6.94 1.73 -29.98
C VAL A 70 -8.35 1.30 -30.33
N ASP A 71 -8.49 0.44 -31.33
CA ASP A 71 -9.78 -0.03 -31.79
C ASP A 71 -10.37 -1.10 -30.86
N ARG A 72 -11.51 -0.77 -30.23
CA ARG A 72 -12.21 -1.66 -29.30
C ARG A 72 -12.74 -2.93 -29.98
N ALA A 73 -13.21 -2.85 -31.23
CA ALA A 73 -13.75 -4.01 -31.93
C ALA A 73 -12.60 -4.97 -32.25
N LYS A 74 -11.51 -4.46 -32.83
CA LYS A 74 -10.31 -5.28 -33.10
C LYS A 74 -9.73 -5.91 -31.83
N LEU A 75 -9.73 -5.20 -30.70
CA LEU A 75 -9.31 -5.74 -29.41
C LEU A 75 -10.19 -6.92 -28.98
N ASN A 76 -11.51 -6.77 -29.07
CA ASN A 76 -12.44 -7.83 -28.71
C ASN A 76 -12.29 -9.05 -29.63
N ASP A 77 -12.12 -8.84 -30.93
CA ASP A 77 -11.89 -9.90 -31.91
C ASP A 77 -10.58 -10.64 -31.60
N ALA A 78 -9.47 -9.90 -31.42
CA ALA A 78 -8.16 -10.48 -31.09
C ALA A 78 -8.16 -11.29 -29.78
N MET A 79 -8.90 -10.84 -28.75
CA MET A 79 -9.07 -11.61 -27.52
C MET A 79 -9.94 -12.86 -27.73
N THR A 80 -11.04 -12.73 -28.47
CA THR A 80 -11.98 -13.82 -28.75
C THR A 80 -11.33 -14.92 -29.58
N ASP A 81 -10.61 -14.55 -30.63
CA ASP A 81 -9.86 -15.46 -31.51
C ASP A 81 -8.76 -16.21 -30.75
N ALA A 82 -8.18 -15.58 -29.74
CA ALA A 82 -7.21 -16.20 -28.84
C ALA A 82 -7.85 -17.04 -27.72
N GLY A 83 -9.17 -17.17 -27.66
CA GLY A 83 -9.89 -17.95 -26.65
C GLY A 83 -10.14 -17.22 -25.32
N PHE A 84 -9.97 -15.90 -25.29
CA PHE A 84 -10.15 -15.04 -24.12
C PHE A 84 -11.34 -14.08 -24.29
N ASP A 85 -12.49 -14.58 -24.73
CA ASP A 85 -13.72 -13.79 -24.86
C ASP A 85 -14.08 -13.12 -23.51
N PRO A 86 -14.10 -11.78 -23.42
CA PRO A 86 -14.39 -11.05 -22.18
C PRO A 86 -15.79 -11.32 -21.60
N GLN A 87 -16.73 -11.78 -22.43
CA GLN A 87 -18.08 -12.13 -21.98
C GLN A 87 -18.13 -13.53 -21.34
N LYS A 88 -17.19 -14.40 -21.68
CA LYS A 88 -17.16 -15.81 -21.25
C LYS A 88 -16.07 -16.10 -20.21
N VAL A 89 -14.98 -15.34 -20.24
CA VAL A 89 -13.78 -15.61 -19.42
C VAL A 89 -13.58 -14.51 -18.39
N ARG A 90 -13.75 -14.87 -17.10
CA ARG A 90 -13.38 -13.97 -16.00
C ARG A 90 -11.87 -13.69 -16.03
N GLY A 91 -11.52 -12.39 -16.02
CA GLY A 91 -10.14 -11.93 -16.12
C GLY A 91 -9.53 -12.18 -17.51
N ALA A 92 -10.35 -12.24 -18.55
CA ALA A 92 -9.96 -12.45 -19.94
C ALA A 92 -8.73 -11.64 -20.34
N GLU A 93 -8.80 -10.31 -20.18
CA GLU A 93 -7.73 -9.41 -20.61
C GLU A 93 -6.40 -9.70 -19.90
N TRP A 94 -6.40 -9.95 -18.59
CA TRP A 94 -5.18 -10.27 -17.85
C TRP A 94 -4.57 -11.61 -18.28
N LYS A 95 -5.41 -12.63 -18.51
CA LYS A 95 -4.95 -13.95 -18.98
C LYS A 95 -4.42 -13.87 -20.41
N TRP A 96 -5.09 -13.11 -21.27
CA TRP A 96 -4.65 -12.85 -22.63
C TRP A 96 -3.34 -12.06 -22.66
N ALA A 97 -3.22 -11.02 -21.83
CA ALA A 97 -2.00 -10.24 -21.62
C ALA A 97 -0.84 -11.14 -21.17
N SER A 98 -1.10 -12.07 -20.24
CA SER A 98 -0.12 -13.05 -19.77
C SER A 98 0.34 -14.05 -20.84
N SER A 99 -0.42 -14.22 -21.93
CA SER A 99 0.02 -14.99 -23.12
C SER A 99 0.77 -14.15 -24.16
N GLY A 100 1.09 -12.89 -23.83
CA GLY A 100 1.70 -11.91 -24.71
C GLY A 100 0.74 -11.33 -25.77
N GLY A 101 -0.56 -11.62 -25.68
CA GLY A 101 -1.56 -11.13 -26.63
C GLY A 101 -1.64 -9.60 -26.65
N MET A 102 -1.59 -8.98 -25.47
CA MET A 102 -1.61 -7.53 -25.33
C MET A 102 -0.42 -6.85 -26.01
N THR A 103 0.79 -7.35 -25.77
CA THR A 103 2.01 -6.82 -26.42
C THR A 103 1.88 -6.88 -27.94
N ARG A 104 1.52 -8.04 -28.50
CA ARG A 104 1.35 -8.20 -29.96
C ARG A 104 0.29 -7.26 -30.52
N PHE A 105 -0.83 -7.10 -29.81
CA PHE A 105 -1.91 -6.21 -30.23
C PHE A 105 -1.49 -4.74 -30.25
N LEU A 106 -0.77 -4.28 -29.23
CA LEU A 106 -0.31 -2.91 -29.12
C LEU A 106 0.85 -2.59 -30.08
N GLU A 107 1.71 -3.56 -30.40
CA GLU A 107 2.79 -3.38 -31.39
C GLU A 107 2.28 -3.26 -32.82
N ASP A 108 1.10 -3.83 -33.12
CA ASP A 108 0.45 -3.70 -34.42
C ASP A 108 -0.21 -2.32 -34.57
N THR A 109 0.46 -1.46 -35.33
CA THR A 109 0.00 -0.09 -35.66
C THR A 109 -1.39 -0.04 -36.28
N SER A 110 -1.86 -1.10 -36.96
CA SER A 110 -3.19 -1.13 -37.55
C SER A 110 -4.32 -1.15 -36.51
N ASN A 111 -4.00 -1.49 -35.26
CA ASN A 111 -4.95 -1.48 -34.13
C ASN A 111 -5.11 -0.10 -33.49
N TRP A 112 -4.25 0.86 -33.81
CA TRP A 112 -4.31 2.22 -33.29
C TRP A 112 -5.20 3.12 -34.16
N LYS A 113 -5.91 4.04 -33.51
CA LYS A 113 -6.76 5.03 -34.19
C LYS A 113 -5.96 6.25 -34.62
N ASN A 114 -6.48 6.97 -35.61
CA ASN A 114 -5.93 8.24 -36.09
C ASN A 114 -4.46 8.18 -36.55
N GLY A 115 -4.00 7.01 -37.00
CA GLY A 115 -2.61 6.81 -37.43
C GLY A 115 -1.60 6.83 -36.28
N ALA A 116 -2.05 6.69 -35.03
CA ALA A 116 -1.18 6.60 -33.87
C ALA A 116 -0.37 5.28 -33.85
N SER A 117 0.61 5.19 -32.95
CA SER A 117 1.36 3.95 -32.70
C SER A 117 1.76 3.81 -31.23
N LEU A 118 2.20 2.62 -30.84
CA LEU A 118 2.74 2.37 -29.50
C LEU A 118 3.97 3.26 -29.21
N GLU A 119 4.84 3.45 -30.19
CA GLU A 119 6.02 4.31 -30.03
C GLU A 119 5.63 5.78 -29.81
N GLN A 120 4.66 6.28 -30.58
CA GLN A 120 4.13 7.64 -30.41
C GLN A 120 3.44 7.81 -29.04
N TYR A 121 2.70 6.81 -28.59
CA TYR A 121 2.08 6.82 -27.26
C TYR A 121 3.13 6.81 -26.13
N LYS A 122 4.16 5.96 -26.24
CA LYS A 122 5.22 5.88 -25.23
C LYS A 122 6.12 7.12 -25.21
N SER A 123 6.28 7.82 -26.32
CA SER A 123 7.07 9.06 -26.39
C SER A 123 6.32 10.32 -25.98
N SER A 124 5.00 10.27 -25.78
CA SER A 124 4.19 11.46 -25.50
C SER A 124 3.57 11.43 -24.11
N ALA A 125 4.01 12.36 -23.26
CA ALA A 125 3.35 12.61 -21.99
C ALA A 125 1.87 12.99 -22.21
N ALA A 126 1.59 13.92 -23.12
CA ALA A 126 0.24 14.40 -23.39
C ALA A 126 -0.73 13.26 -23.75
N LEU A 127 -0.32 12.28 -24.56
CA LEU A 127 -1.18 11.14 -24.91
C LEU A 127 -1.48 10.24 -23.70
N GLN A 128 -0.48 9.96 -22.86
CA GLN A 128 -0.66 9.14 -21.65
C GLN A 128 -1.54 9.86 -20.60
N ASP A 129 -1.31 11.16 -20.38
CA ASP A 129 -2.11 11.97 -19.46
C ASP A 129 -3.54 12.17 -19.97
N GLY A 130 -3.70 12.37 -21.29
CA GLY A 130 -5.00 12.51 -21.92
C GLY A 130 -5.83 11.23 -21.79
N ALA A 131 -5.21 10.06 -22.01
CA ALA A 131 -5.87 8.78 -21.77
C ALA A 131 -6.28 8.60 -20.31
N PHE A 132 -5.41 9.01 -19.36
CA PHE A 132 -5.70 8.95 -17.93
C PHE A 132 -6.89 9.85 -17.56
N LYS A 133 -6.90 11.09 -18.06
CA LYS A 133 -8.00 12.02 -17.86
C LYS A 133 -9.32 11.48 -18.42
N ILE A 134 -9.35 11.08 -19.69
CA ILE A 134 -10.57 10.58 -20.36
C ILE A 134 -11.20 9.43 -19.56
N ASN A 135 -10.38 8.47 -19.14
CA ASN A 135 -10.85 7.32 -18.38
C ASN A 135 -11.29 7.69 -16.97
N SER A 136 -10.63 8.65 -16.33
CA SER A 136 -11.00 9.14 -15.00
C SER A 136 -12.31 9.93 -15.05
N ASP A 137 -12.50 10.81 -16.04
CA ASP A 137 -13.73 11.57 -16.25
C ASP A 137 -14.92 10.65 -16.52
N LYS A 138 -14.72 9.60 -17.34
CA LYS A 138 -15.73 8.57 -17.59
C LYS A 138 -16.08 7.81 -16.31
N ALA A 139 -15.08 7.44 -15.51
CA ALA A 139 -15.28 6.73 -14.26
C ALA A 139 -16.02 7.58 -13.22
N TYR A 140 -15.68 8.86 -13.08
CA TYR A 140 -16.39 9.82 -12.23
C TYR A 140 -17.85 9.96 -12.69
N SER A 141 -18.08 10.22 -13.97
CA SER A 141 -19.43 10.35 -14.53
C SER A 141 -20.27 9.08 -14.32
N GLN A 142 -19.64 7.90 -14.44
CA GLN A 142 -20.30 6.62 -14.16
C GLN A 142 -20.62 6.47 -12.67
N ALA A 143 -19.72 6.89 -11.78
CA ALA A 143 -19.92 6.83 -10.33
C ALA A 143 -21.08 7.72 -9.87
N ILE A 144 -21.18 8.95 -10.39
CA ILE A 144 -22.32 9.85 -10.15
C ILE A 144 -23.63 9.21 -10.64
N ARG A 145 -23.67 8.73 -11.89
CA ARG A 145 -24.89 8.09 -12.45
C ARG A 145 -25.35 6.87 -11.66
N ASN A 146 -24.41 6.14 -11.05
CA ASN A 146 -24.69 4.93 -10.30
C ASN A 146 -24.88 5.19 -8.80
N GLY A 147 -24.85 6.44 -8.34
CA GLY A 147 -24.97 6.80 -6.92
C GLY A 147 -23.83 6.26 -6.03
N VAL A 148 -22.65 6.03 -6.62
CA VAL A 148 -21.44 5.62 -5.87
C VAL A 148 -20.71 6.83 -5.30
N LEU A 149 -20.75 7.94 -6.04
CA LEU A 149 -20.27 9.25 -5.60
C LEU A 149 -21.40 10.26 -5.78
N ASP A 150 -21.31 11.36 -5.04
CA ASP A 150 -22.19 12.52 -5.16
C ASP A 150 -21.42 13.75 -5.68
N GLU A 151 -22.09 14.71 -6.33
CA GLU A 151 -21.43 15.91 -6.89
C GLU A 151 -20.78 16.79 -5.81
N GLY A 152 -21.25 16.70 -4.56
CA GLY A 152 -20.69 17.41 -3.41
C GLY A 152 -19.68 16.62 -2.59
N ASP A 153 -19.26 15.43 -3.05
CA ASP A 153 -18.25 14.64 -2.34
C ASP A 153 -16.90 15.36 -2.24
N ASP A 154 -16.20 15.12 -1.12
CA ASP A 154 -14.84 15.64 -0.90
C ASP A 154 -13.91 15.24 -2.07
N PRO A 155 -13.18 16.19 -2.70
CA PRO A 155 -12.25 15.88 -3.79
C PRO A 155 -11.24 14.78 -3.45
N ALA A 156 -10.78 14.66 -2.19
CA ALA A 156 -9.87 13.60 -1.77
C ALA A 156 -10.55 12.22 -1.77
N LYS A 157 -11.84 12.14 -1.43
CA LYS A 157 -12.66 10.92 -1.57
C LYS A 157 -12.82 10.55 -3.05
N VAL A 158 -13.13 11.53 -3.91
CA VAL A 158 -13.23 11.34 -5.36
C VAL A 158 -11.90 10.83 -5.94
N ALA A 159 -10.78 11.45 -5.55
CA ALA A 159 -9.45 11.03 -5.99
C ALA A 159 -9.09 9.63 -5.49
N GLY A 160 -9.41 9.30 -4.24
CA GLY A 160 -9.25 7.96 -3.69
C GLY A 160 -10.05 6.92 -4.48
N PHE A 161 -11.32 7.21 -4.80
CA PHE A 161 -12.13 6.34 -5.66
C PHE A 161 -11.51 6.15 -7.05
N LEU A 162 -11.06 7.23 -7.69
CA LEU A 162 -10.45 7.16 -9.02
C LEU A 162 -9.13 6.36 -9.01
N LYS A 163 -8.31 6.50 -7.96
CA LYS A 163 -7.11 5.68 -7.75
C LYS A 163 -7.47 4.20 -7.58
N ALA A 164 -8.42 3.89 -6.70
CA ALA A 164 -8.90 2.53 -6.50
C ALA A 164 -9.47 1.93 -7.80
N ARG A 165 -10.18 2.73 -8.61
CA ARG A 165 -10.75 2.31 -9.90
C ARG A 165 -9.66 2.04 -10.93
N HIS A 166 -8.57 2.80 -10.90
CA HIS A 166 -7.44 2.59 -11.79
C HIS A 166 -6.80 1.23 -11.52
N ILE A 167 -6.55 0.92 -10.25
CA ILE A 167 -5.79 -0.27 -9.84
C ILE A 167 -6.65 -1.54 -9.78
N SER A 168 -7.84 -1.44 -9.19
CA SER A 168 -8.72 -2.60 -8.90
C SER A 168 -9.96 -2.67 -9.80
N GLY A 169 -10.10 -1.74 -10.75
CA GLY A 169 -11.28 -1.60 -11.60
C GLY A 169 -12.48 -0.96 -10.88
N TYR A 170 -13.53 -0.67 -11.63
CA TYR A 170 -14.71 0.04 -11.12
C TYR A 170 -15.44 -0.74 -10.00
N GLY A 171 -15.53 -2.07 -10.13
CA GLY A 171 -16.13 -2.91 -9.11
C GLY A 171 -15.39 -2.82 -7.77
N GLY A 172 -14.06 -2.95 -7.79
CA GLY A 172 -13.24 -2.83 -6.59
C GLY A 172 -13.35 -1.45 -5.93
N ALA A 173 -13.35 -0.38 -6.72
CA ALA A 173 -13.52 0.98 -6.22
C ALA A 173 -14.90 1.23 -5.60
N ARG A 174 -15.97 0.71 -6.22
CA ARG A 174 -17.32 0.80 -5.66
C ARG A 174 -17.40 0.11 -4.30
N GLU A 175 -16.88 -1.12 -4.19
CA GLU A 175 -16.89 -1.86 -2.92
C GLU A 175 -16.09 -1.11 -1.84
N ALA A 176 -14.99 -0.43 -2.21
CA ALA A 176 -14.20 0.37 -1.27
C ALA A 176 -14.99 1.57 -0.70
N VAL A 177 -15.84 2.20 -1.53
CA VAL A 177 -16.69 3.33 -1.10
C VAL A 177 -17.91 2.86 -0.31
N THR A 178 -18.58 1.79 -0.75
CA THR A 178 -19.85 1.34 -0.15
C THR A 178 -19.69 0.39 1.04
N GLY A 179 -18.46 0.16 1.53
CA GLY A 179 -18.19 -0.75 2.65
C GLY A 179 -18.37 -2.24 2.31
N GLY A 180 -18.20 -2.59 1.04
CA GLY A 180 -18.39 -3.93 0.50
C GLY A 180 -17.17 -4.84 0.65
N ARG A 181 -17.01 -5.80 -0.26
CA ARG A 181 -15.95 -6.82 -0.18
C ARG A 181 -14.57 -6.20 -0.37
N VAL A 182 -13.69 -6.39 0.63
CA VAL A 182 -12.27 -6.06 0.53
C VAL A 182 -11.58 -7.07 -0.38
N ILE A 183 -10.94 -6.56 -1.45
CA ILE A 183 -10.16 -7.35 -2.39
C ILE A 183 -8.73 -6.83 -2.31
N SER A 184 -7.82 -7.70 -1.86
CA SER A 184 -6.39 -7.43 -1.81
C SER A 184 -5.69 -7.95 -3.06
N ASP A 185 -4.71 -7.20 -3.54
CA ASP A 185 -3.82 -7.64 -4.61
C ASP A 185 -2.79 -8.67 -4.10
N SER A 186 -1.94 -9.15 -5.01
CA SER A 186 -0.87 -10.09 -4.67
C SER A 186 0.21 -9.51 -3.75
N ASN A 187 0.18 -8.20 -3.51
CA ASN A 187 1.09 -7.46 -2.62
C ASN A 187 0.41 -7.15 -1.26
N GLY A 188 -0.80 -7.66 -1.02
CA GLY A 188 -1.56 -7.44 0.21
C GLY A 188 -2.25 -6.08 0.30
N THR A 189 -2.14 -5.22 -0.73
CA THR A 189 -2.77 -3.90 -0.73
C THR A 189 -4.21 -4.02 -1.22
N SER A 190 -5.16 -3.55 -0.41
CA SER A 190 -6.58 -3.65 -0.74
C SER A 190 -7.12 -2.48 -1.58
N ASN A 191 -8.24 -2.71 -2.24
CA ASN A 191 -9.06 -1.64 -2.81
C ASN A 191 -9.40 -0.53 -1.79
N TYR A 192 -9.55 -0.87 -0.51
CA TYR A 192 -9.75 0.08 0.58
C TYR A 192 -8.47 0.87 0.90
N ASP A 193 -7.32 0.20 0.90
CA ASP A 193 -6.00 0.84 1.09
C ASP A 193 -5.72 1.86 -0.02
N TYR A 194 -5.96 1.50 -1.29
CA TYR A 194 -5.77 2.40 -2.42
C TYR A 194 -6.69 3.63 -2.37
N MET A 195 -7.93 3.47 -1.88
CA MET A 195 -8.83 4.59 -1.67
C MET A 195 -8.29 5.57 -0.61
N HIS A 196 -7.51 5.05 0.35
CA HIS A 196 -7.00 5.83 1.48
C HIS A 196 -5.55 6.30 1.33
N ASP A 197 -4.86 5.98 0.23
CA ASP A 197 -3.50 6.45 0.00
C ASP A 197 -3.40 7.97 -0.01
N ILE A 198 -4.41 8.64 -0.61
CA ILE A 198 -4.50 10.09 -0.67
C ILE A 198 -5.09 10.64 0.63
N THR A 199 -6.24 10.12 1.08
CA THR A 199 -6.95 10.69 2.25
C THR A 199 -6.20 10.51 3.57
N ARG A 200 -5.32 9.50 3.69
CA ARG A 200 -4.48 9.27 4.88
C ARG A 200 -2.99 9.52 4.61
N ASN A 201 -2.63 10.02 3.43
CA ASN A 201 -1.25 10.22 2.99
C ASN A 201 -0.35 8.99 3.22
N ARG A 202 -0.88 7.76 3.04
CA ARG A 202 -0.09 6.52 3.22
C ARG A 202 1.06 6.43 2.24
N ASP A 203 0.91 7.11 1.10
CA ASP A 203 1.88 7.15 0.03
C ASP A 203 2.98 8.22 0.27
N GLY A 204 2.79 9.11 1.25
CA GLY A 204 3.74 10.13 1.70
C GLY A 204 3.92 11.31 0.76
N MET A 205 3.06 11.47 -0.25
CA MET A 205 3.26 12.49 -1.30
C MET A 205 2.97 13.92 -0.86
N ASP A 206 2.21 14.15 0.22
CA ASP A 206 1.82 15.51 0.62
C ASP A 206 3.04 16.40 0.90
N GLN A 207 4.13 15.81 1.41
CA GLN A 207 5.39 16.53 1.69
C GLN A 207 6.12 16.98 0.42
N TYR A 208 5.85 16.34 -0.72
CA TYR A 208 6.48 16.60 -2.01
C TYR A 208 5.61 17.49 -2.91
N MET A 209 4.36 17.74 -2.51
CA MET A 209 3.39 18.50 -3.29
C MET A 209 3.02 19.85 -2.67
N GLN A 210 3.71 20.28 -1.60
CA GLN A 210 3.43 21.58 -0.98
C GLN A 210 3.81 22.77 -1.88
N PRO A 211 2.94 23.79 -2.02
CA PRO A 211 3.26 25.01 -2.75
C PRO A 211 4.48 25.73 -2.14
N GLY A 212 5.45 26.12 -2.96
CA GLY A 212 6.60 26.92 -2.54
C GLY A 212 7.90 26.16 -2.27
N ARG A 213 7.94 24.83 -2.39
CA ARG A 213 9.21 24.10 -2.56
C ARG A 213 9.67 24.22 -4.02
N SER A 214 10.51 25.22 -4.29
CA SER A 214 11.23 25.33 -5.55
C SER A 214 12.31 24.23 -5.63
N HIS A 215 11.98 23.07 -6.20
CA HIS A 215 12.99 22.13 -6.65
C HIS A 215 13.48 22.60 -8.02
N ALA A 216 14.50 23.46 -8.01
CA ALA A 216 15.19 23.87 -9.21
C ALA A 216 15.69 22.62 -9.95
N VAL A 217 15.12 22.39 -11.12
CA VAL A 217 15.55 21.41 -12.09
C VAL A 217 17.01 21.72 -12.43
N HIS A 218 17.94 20.84 -12.10
CA HIS A 218 19.29 20.90 -12.66
C HIS A 218 19.19 20.56 -14.15
N ALA A 219 18.93 21.60 -14.95
CA ALA A 219 19.07 21.57 -16.40
C ALA A 219 20.57 21.59 -16.77
N ASN A 220 20.92 20.73 -17.72
CA ASN A 220 22.24 20.58 -18.34
C ASN A 220 22.87 21.90 -18.81
N THR A 221 24.18 22.08 -18.55
CA THR A 221 25.17 22.64 -19.50
C THR A 221 26.61 22.34 -18.99
N PRO A 222 27.65 22.34 -19.85
CA PRO A 222 28.68 21.31 -19.86
C PRO A 222 30.06 21.82 -19.43
N SER A 223 30.86 20.94 -18.80
CA SER A 223 32.29 21.18 -18.56
C SER A 223 33.13 20.00 -19.04
N ALA A 224 34.00 20.25 -20.01
CA ALA A 224 35.15 19.45 -20.37
C ALA A 224 36.44 20.22 -19.95
N PRO A 225 37.67 19.67 -20.04
CA PRO A 225 38.11 18.28 -20.04
C PRO A 225 39.25 18.01 -19.02
N GLN A 226 39.38 16.78 -18.51
CA GLN A 226 40.68 16.27 -18.02
C GLN A 226 40.92 14.84 -18.51
N GLN A 227 41.97 14.69 -19.32
CA GLN A 227 42.54 13.44 -19.83
C GLN A 227 43.64 12.90 -18.88
N PRO A 228 44.34 11.79 -19.17
CA PRO A 228 43.83 10.42 -19.32
C PRO A 228 44.67 9.45 -18.47
N ARG A 229 44.09 8.36 -17.92
CA ARG A 229 44.91 7.20 -17.53
C ARG A 229 44.28 5.86 -17.92
N ARG A 230 44.79 5.39 -19.07
CA ARG A 230 45.29 4.04 -19.40
C ARG A 230 44.49 2.83 -18.90
N TYR A 231 43.97 2.13 -19.90
CA TYR A 231 43.67 0.70 -19.88
C TYR A 231 44.87 -0.13 -19.46
N THR A 232 44.68 -0.98 -18.45
CA THR A 232 45.36 -2.27 -18.32
C THR A 232 44.29 -3.33 -18.07
N SER A 233 44.11 -4.20 -19.05
CA SER A 233 43.43 -5.49 -18.90
C SER A 233 44.26 -6.39 -17.98
N HIS A 234 43.63 -7.14 -17.08
CA HIS A 234 43.81 -8.59 -16.84
C HIS A 234 43.01 -9.02 -15.59
N ASP A 235 42.13 -10.01 -15.82
CA ASP A 235 41.62 -11.04 -14.90
C ASP A 235 40.89 -10.67 -13.60
N GLY A 236 39.56 -10.80 -13.65
CA GLY A 236 38.92 -11.93 -12.96
C GLY A 236 38.67 -11.82 -11.46
N GLN A 237 38.32 -10.65 -10.94
CA GLN A 237 37.61 -10.54 -9.65
C GLN A 237 36.56 -9.43 -9.79
N LEU A 238 35.28 -9.81 -9.71
CA LEU A 238 34.16 -8.88 -9.62
C LEU A 238 34.41 -8.03 -8.37
N GLU A 239 34.76 -6.76 -8.55
CA GLU A 239 34.69 -5.78 -7.48
C GLU A 239 33.22 -5.73 -7.05
N HIS A 240 32.91 -6.43 -5.95
CA HIS A 240 31.61 -6.31 -5.29
C HIS A 240 31.43 -4.83 -4.97
N ASP A 241 30.41 -4.22 -5.56
CA ASP A 241 29.91 -2.87 -5.28
C ASP A 241 29.37 -2.72 -3.84
N GLY A 242 29.58 -3.73 -3.00
CA GLY A 242 29.16 -3.81 -1.61
C GLY A 242 27.65 -4.00 -1.46
N GLN A 243 26.93 -4.36 -2.52
CA GLN A 243 25.49 -4.64 -2.49
C GLN A 243 25.23 -6.14 -2.56
N LEU A 244 24.13 -6.58 -1.94
CA LEU A 244 23.64 -7.95 -2.11
C LEU A 244 22.26 -7.99 -2.76
N GLU A 245 22.06 -8.81 -3.78
CA GLU A 245 20.78 -8.92 -4.49
C GLU A 245 20.42 -10.35 -4.95
N GLN A 246 19.18 -10.50 -5.44
CA GLN A 246 18.65 -11.80 -5.82
C GLN A 246 19.46 -12.47 -6.94
N GLY A 247 19.94 -13.68 -6.67
CA GLY A 247 20.79 -14.46 -7.57
C GLY A 247 22.22 -14.65 -7.06
N GLU A 248 22.63 -13.87 -6.06
CA GLU A 248 23.95 -14.00 -5.43
C GLU A 248 24.01 -15.11 -4.37
N ARG A 249 25.24 -15.56 -4.06
CA ARG A 249 25.49 -16.67 -3.12
C ARG A 249 26.81 -16.48 -2.38
N GLY A 250 26.91 -17.04 -1.17
CA GLY A 250 28.16 -17.09 -0.40
C GLY A 250 28.02 -16.56 1.01
N GLU A 251 29.15 -16.33 1.68
CA GLU A 251 29.14 -16.02 3.12
C GLU A 251 28.56 -14.65 3.47
N SER A 252 28.65 -13.68 2.57
CA SER A 252 27.97 -12.38 2.72
C SER A 252 26.44 -12.53 2.75
N VAL A 253 25.89 -13.45 1.95
CA VAL A 253 24.47 -13.77 1.93
C VAL A 253 24.05 -14.53 3.19
N LYS A 254 24.88 -15.46 3.71
CA LYS A 254 24.60 -16.12 4.99
C LYS A 254 24.56 -15.14 6.15
N GLN A 255 25.48 -14.17 6.19
CA GLN A 255 25.48 -13.13 7.21
C GLN A 255 24.22 -12.29 7.15
N LEU A 256 23.81 -11.84 5.96
CA LEU A 256 22.55 -11.13 5.75
C LEU A 256 21.32 -11.95 6.22
N GLN A 257 21.22 -13.20 5.78
CA GLN A 257 20.11 -14.10 6.16
C GLN A 257 20.07 -14.30 7.68
N GLY A 258 21.22 -14.45 8.33
CA GLY A 258 21.32 -14.56 9.79
C GLY A 258 20.85 -13.31 10.52
N GLN A 259 21.22 -12.12 10.04
CA GLN A 259 20.78 -10.83 10.58
C GLN A 259 19.26 -10.65 10.45
N LEU A 260 18.70 -10.96 9.28
CA LEU A 260 17.26 -10.89 9.03
C LEU A 260 16.49 -11.92 9.87
N ALA A 261 16.99 -13.15 9.98
CA ALA A 261 16.37 -14.18 10.80
C ALA A 261 16.39 -13.81 12.30
N GLN A 262 17.46 -13.17 12.79
CA GLN A 262 17.55 -12.68 14.16
C GLN A 262 16.56 -11.54 14.45
N LEU A 263 16.17 -10.78 13.42
CA LEU A 263 15.13 -9.76 13.48
C LEU A 263 13.73 -10.32 13.19
N GLY A 264 13.58 -11.65 13.13
CA GLY A 264 12.29 -12.33 12.98
C GLY A 264 11.77 -12.41 11.54
N ALA A 265 12.59 -12.11 10.52
CA ALA A 265 12.12 -12.09 9.14
C ALA A 265 11.73 -13.50 8.64
N THR A 266 10.65 -13.56 7.88
CA THR A 266 10.14 -14.81 7.28
C THR A 266 10.36 -14.85 5.77
N GLY A 267 10.50 -16.06 5.23
CA GLY A 267 10.48 -16.30 3.79
C GLY A 267 9.08 -16.10 3.18
N ARG A 268 9.00 -16.17 1.85
CA ARG A 268 7.73 -16.03 1.11
C ARG A 268 6.73 -17.14 1.41
N ASP A 269 7.21 -18.26 1.93
CA ASP A 269 6.44 -19.39 2.44
C ASP A 269 5.99 -19.20 3.90
N VAL A 270 6.20 -18.01 4.48
CA VAL A 270 5.80 -17.61 5.84
C VAL A 270 6.48 -18.45 6.92
N LYS A 271 7.59 -19.13 6.57
CA LYS A 271 8.44 -19.85 7.51
C LYS A 271 9.62 -18.97 7.94
N PRO A 272 10.22 -19.23 9.11
CA PRO A 272 11.46 -18.57 9.50
C PRO A 272 12.50 -18.67 8.38
N LEU A 273 13.16 -17.54 8.07
CA LEU A 273 14.12 -17.48 6.98
C LEU A 273 15.29 -18.44 7.24
N GLN A 274 15.53 -19.35 6.30
CA GLN A 274 16.63 -20.32 6.37
C GLN A 274 17.96 -19.65 5.99
N VAL A 275 19.04 -20.00 6.69
CA VAL A 275 20.39 -19.50 6.44
C VAL A 275 21.18 -20.55 5.66
N ASP A 276 21.02 -20.54 4.34
CA ASP A 276 21.64 -21.48 3.40
C ASP A 276 22.76 -20.84 2.55
N GLY A 277 22.82 -19.51 2.50
CA GLY A 277 23.80 -18.75 1.72
C GLY A 277 23.40 -18.45 0.29
N ASP A 278 22.14 -18.71 -0.08
CA ASP A 278 21.58 -18.43 -1.39
C ASP A 278 20.59 -17.26 -1.34
N PHE A 279 20.84 -16.19 -2.11
CA PHE A 279 19.92 -15.03 -2.17
C PHE A 279 18.77 -15.34 -3.13
N GLY A 280 17.92 -16.28 -2.71
CA GLY A 280 16.74 -16.72 -3.43
C GLY A 280 15.52 -15.84 -3.19
N ALA A 281 14.36 -16.27 -3.70
CA ALA A 281 13.11 -15.53 -3.59
C ALA A 281 12.67 -15.29 -2.13
N ASN A 282 13.00 -16.21 -1.20
CA ASN A 282 12.69 -16.07 0.21
C ASN A 282 13.57 -15.01 0.90
N THR A 283 14.88 -14.98 0.62
CA THR A 283 15.79 -13.95 1.14
C THR A 283 15.44 -12.57 0.60
N ARG A 284 15.11 -12.47 -0.68
CA ARG A 284 14.63 -11.22 -1.26
C ARG A 284 13.34 -10.73 -0.60
N HIS A 285 12.38 -11.62 -0.38
CA HIS A 285 11.15 -11.28 0.31
C HIS A 285 11.41 -10.74 1.72
N ALA A 286 12.31 -11.39 2.47
CA ALA A 286 12.71 -10.97 3.81
C ALA A 286 13.44 -9.61 3.81
N VAL A 287 14.31 -9.35 2.82
CA VAL A 287 14.96 -8.05 2.63
C VAL A 287 13.94 -6.96 2.33
N GLU A 288 13.02 -7.22 1.40
CA GLU A 288 11.96 -6.26 1.06
C GLU A 288 11.05 -6.00 2.26
N GLN A 289 10.76 -7.01 3.07
CA GLN A 289 9.97 -6.87 4.29
C GLN A 289 10.72 -6.00 5.31
N PHE A 290 11.97 -6.31 5.59
CA PHE A 290 12.82 -5.52 6.47
C PHE A 290 12.92 -4.06 5.97
N GLN A 291 13.09 -3.86 4.67
CA GLN A 291 13.10 -2.53 4.07
C GLN A 291 11.76 -1.80 4.26
N ARG A 292 10.63 -2.49 4.12
CA ARG A 292 9.29 -1.90 4.37
C ARG A 292 9.16 -1.47 5.84
N GLU A 293 9.51 -2.35 6.76
CA GLU A 293 9.36 -2.15 8.21
C GLU A 293 10.26 -1.02 8.74
N HIS A 294 11.45 -0.87 8.16
CA HIS A 294 12.41 0.15 8.55
C HIS A 294 12.37 1.41 7.68
N GLY A 295 11.32 1.59 6.87
CA GLY A 295 11.09 2.80 6.07
C GLY A 295 12.17 3.05 5.02
N LEU A 296 12.81 1.98 4.53
CA LEU A 296 13.84 2.01 3.50
C LEU A 296 13.21 1.83 2.11
N GLN A 297 14.05 2.03 1.09
CA GLN A 297 13.69 1.67 -0.27
C GLN A 297 13.50 0.15 -0.37
N VAL A 298 12.32 -0.27 -0.84
CA VAL A 298 11.91 -1.68 -0.93
C VAL A 298 12.20 -2.18 -2.33
N ASP A 299 13.47 -2.47 -2.60
CA ASP A 299 13.95 -2.97 -3.88
C ASP A 299 14.48 -4.39 -3.80
N GLY A 300 14.57 -4.95 -2.59
CA GLY A 300 15.15 -6.27 -2.36
C GLY A 300 16.67 -6.29 -2.49
N VAL A 301 17.31 -5.11 -2.54
CA VAL A 301 18.75 -4.94 -2.67
C VAL A 301 19.35 -4.43 -1.35
N VAL A 302 20.35 -5.15 -0.85
CA VAL A 302 21.03 -4.83 0.41
C VAL A 302 22.26 -3.98 0.15
N GLY A 303 21.99 -2.72 -0.24
CA GLY A 303 23.02 -1.69 -0.31
C GLY A 303 23.37 -1.08 1.06
N GLN A 304 24.28 -0.11 1.08
CA GLN A 304 24.80 0.49 2.33
C GLN A 304 23.72 1.00 3.29
N ARG A 305 22.60 1.55 2.78
CA ARG A 305 21.49 2.02 3.63
C ARG A 305 20.75 0.87 4.29
N THR A 306 20.53 -0.22 3.56
CA THR A 306 19.95 -1.45 4.10
C THR A 306 20.88 -2.10 5.12
N GLN A 307 22.19 -2.12 4.87
CA GLN A 307 23.17 -2.64 5.83
C GLN A 307 23.27 -1.78 7.10
N ALA A 308 23.28 -0.46 6.96
CA ALA A 308 23.27 0.46 8.10
C ALA A 308 22.01 0.30 8.95
N ALA A 309 20.85 0.18 8.28
CA ALA A 309 19.57 -0.06 8.96
C ALA A 309 19.51 -1.44 9.61
N LEU A 310 20.05 -2.50 8.99
CA LEU A 310 20.20 -3.81 9.62
C LEU A 310 21.06 -3.72 10.87
N GLY A 311 22.19 -3.01 10.81
CA GLY A 311 23.05 -2.77 11.97
C GLY A 311 22.37 -1.98 13.08
N GLN A 312 21.58 -0.95 12.74
CA GLN A 312 20.78 -0.19 13.70
C GLN A 312 19.65 -1.02 14.30
N ALA A 313 18.91 -1.77 13.48
CA ALA A 313 17.84 -2.66 13.92
C ALA A 313 18.37 -3.76 14.84
N LEU A 314 19.53 -4.35 14.54
CA LEU A 314 20.20 -5.32 15.42
C LEU A 314 20.67 -4.69 16.72
N SER A 315 21.20 -3.46 16.66
CA SER A 315 21.64 -2.73 17.85
C SER A 315 20.44 -2.30 18.70
N GLU A 316 19.33 -1.88 18.10
CA GLU A 316 18.06 -1.58 18.76
C GLU A 316 17.37 -2.83 19.28
N HIS A 317 17.45 -3.95 18.57
CA HIS A 317 16.95 -5.24 19.05
C HIS A 317 17.76 -5.69 20.26
N THR A 318 19.08 -5.50 20.23
CA THR A 318 19.98 -5.79 21.37
C THR A 318 19.79 -4.79 22.52
N ALA A 319 19.54 -3.50 22.24
CA ALA A 319 19.29 -2.46 23.23
C ALA A 319 17.88 -2.52 23.81
N LYS A 320 16.85 -2.93 23.04
CA LYS A 320 15.51 -3.25 23.53
C LYS A 320 15.55 -4.49 24.41
N HIS A 321 16.33 -5.52 24.06
CA HIS A 321 16.61 -6.64 24.97
C HIS A 321 17.41 -6.21 26.22
N ALA A 322 18.30 -5.20 26.13
CA ALA A 322 19.07 -4.65 27.26
C ALA A 322 18.27 -3.67 28.16
N GLU A 323 17.36 -2.86 27.62
CA GLU A 323 16.39 -2.01 28.35
C GLU A 323 15.21 -2.86 28.89
N GLN A 324 14.90 -4.00 28.27
CA GLN A 324 14.01 -5.03 28.83
C GLN A 324 14.69 -5.84 29.94
N THR A 325 16.01 -5.75 30.11
CA THR A 325 16.75 -6.27 31.28
C THR A 325 17.27 -5.18 32.24
N ALA A 326 17.24 -3.90 31.86
CA ALA A 326 17.62 -2.77 32.70
C ALA A 326 16.44 -1.83 32.91
N ALA A 327 15.82 -1.91 34.09
CA ALA A 327 14.74 -1.02 34.52
C ALA A 327 15.17 0.46 34.49
N PRO A 328 14.33 1.38 33.96
CA PRO A 328 14.42 2.80 34.33
C PRO A 328 13.07 3.39 34.81
N THR A 329 13.09 3.79 36.09
CA THR A 329 12.44 4.97 36.71
C THR A 329 11.06 5.47 36.26
N ALA A 330 10.03 5.00 36.97
CA ALA A 330 8.97 5.68 37.75
C ALA A 330 8.38 7.07 37.38
N ALA A 331 8.85 7.85 36.40
CA ALA A 331 8.44 9.27 36.28
C ALA A 331 7.42 9.59 35.17
N ALA A 332 7.10 8.68 34.25
CA ALA A 332 6.14 8.92 33.14
C ALA A 332 4.76 8.25 33.31
N LEU A 333 4.42 7.79 34.53
CA LEU A 333 3.27 6.92 34.82
C LEU A 333 1.98 7.62 35.32
N ALA A 334 1.86 8.94 35.23
CA ALA A 334 0.69 9.64 35.79
C ALA A 334 -0.27 10.14 34.70
N GLY A 335 -1.34 9.39 34.42
CA GLY A 335 -2.50 9.98 33.75
C GLY A 335 -3.63 9.02 33.40
N SER A 336 -3.34 7.93 32.68
CA SER A 336 -4.38 7.01 32.22
C SER A 336 -4.22 5.64 32.88
N PRO A 337 -5.29 5.08 33.48
CA PRO A 337 -5.27 3.70 33.98
C PRO A 337 -4.96 2.72 32.83
N LEU A 338 -4.46 1.53 33.15
CA LEU A 338 -4.32 0.47 32.14
C LEU A 338 -5.69 -0.07 31.76
N LEU A 339 -5.83 -0.67 30.57
CA LEU A 339 -7.04 -1.39 30.16
C LEU A 339 -7.45 -2.49 31.14
N SER A 340 -6.48 -3.09 31.84
CA SER A 340 -6.71 -4.07 32.90
C SER A 340 -7.16 -3.47 34.24
N ASP A 341 -7.02 -2.15 34.44
CA ASP A 341 -7.47 -1.46 35.64
C ASP A 341 -8.99 -1.27 35.58
N PRO A 342 -9.76 -1.68 36.62
CA PRO A 342 -11.21 -1.50 36.68
C PRO A 342 -11.70 -0.06 36.51
N ARG A 343 -10.84 0.95 36.71
CA ARG A 343 -11.16 2.36 36.52
C ARG A 343 -11.09 2.82 35.07
N HIS A 344 -10.56 1.99 34.16
CA HIS A 344 -10.48 2.33 32.75
C HIS A 344 -11.87 2.24 32.08
N PRO A 345 -12.32 3.26 31.32
CA PRO A 345 -13.64 3.26 30.68
C PRO A 345 -13.91 2.01 29.81
N ASP A 346 -12.88 1.53 29.10
CA ASP A 346 -12.96 0.33 28.26
C ASP A 346 -12.55 -0.98 28.96
N ASN A 347 -12.44 -1.00 30.30
CA ASN A 347 -12.09 -2.22 31.05
C ASN A 347 -13.08 -3.36 30.79
N ALA A 348 -14.37 -3.06 30.62
CA ALA A 348 -15.38 -4.06 30.30
C ALA A 348 -15.14 -4.73 28.94
N MET A 349 -14.79 -3.93 27.93
CA MET A 349 -14.45 -4.41 26.58
C MET A 349 -13.17 -5.24 26.60
N TYR A 350 -12.17 -4.80 27.38
CA TYR A 350 -10.92 -5.53 27.62
C TYR A 350 -11.14 -6.89 28.29
N ASN A 351 -11.87 -6.95 29.41
CA ASN A 351 -12.20 -8.21 30.06
C ASN A 351 -13.01 -9.13 29.14
N GLY A 352 -13.89 -8.54 28.32
CA GLY A 352 -14.63 -9.25 27.29
C GLY A 352 -13.72 -9.89 26.23
N ALA A 353 -12.68 -9.19 25.79
CA ALA A 353 -11.67 -9.71 24.86
C ALA A 353 -10.80 -10.79 25.51
N VAL A 354 -10.31 -10.57 26.73
CA VAL A 354 -9.55 -11.56 27.52
C VAL A 354 -10.33 -12.87 27.63
N SER A 355 -11.59 -12.80 28.08
CA SER A 355 -12.42 -14.00 28.23
C SER A 355 -12.63 -14.77 26.92
N LYS A 356 -12.75 -14.06 25.79
CA LYS A 356 -12.92 -14.68 24.46
C LYS A 356 -11.64 -15.32 23.96
N LEU A 357 -10.49 -14.69 24.20
CA LEU A 357 -9.19 -15.29 23.90
C LEU A 357 -8.91 -16.51 24.79
N GLU A 358 -9.26 -16.46 26.08
CA GLU A 358 -9.14 -17.60 26.99
C GLU A 358 -10.01 -18.78 26.52
N ALA A 359 -11.21 -18.51 26.01
CA ALA A 359 -12.10 -19.52 25.45
C ALA A 359 -11.56 -20.22 24.19
N LEU A 360 -10.54 -19.66 23.52
CA LEU A 360 -9.88 -20.31 22.39
C LEU A 360 -8.94 -21.44 22.83
N GLY A 361 -8.48 -21.45 24.08
CA GLY A 361 -7.49 -22.40 24.58
C GLY A 361 -6.24 -22.45 23.71
N GLU A 362 -5.75 -23.65 23.39
CA GLU A 362 -4.58 -23.85 22.53
C GLU A 362 -4.74 -23.24 21.12
N ARG A 363 -5.98 -23.10 20.63
CA ARG A 363 -6.26 -22.47 19.34
C ARG A 363 -6.02 -20.95 19.36
N GLY A 364 -5.90 -20.36 20.54
CA GLY A 364 -5.50 -18.97 20.72
C GLY A 364 -4.01 -18.75 20.47
N GLY A 365 -3.18 -19.80 20.59
CA GLY A 365 -1.74 -19.71 20.29
C GLY A 365 -0.95 -18.76 21.20
N PHE A 366 -1.40 -18.54 22.44
CA PHE A 366 -0.69 -17.74 23.44
C PHE A 366 0.16 -18.62 24.33
N SER A 367 1.44 -18.29 24.46
CA SER A 367 2.39 -19.05 25.27
C SER A 367 2.19 -18.82 26.77
N ASN A 368 1.60 -17.68 27.13
CA ASN A 368 1.34 -17.28 28.51
C ASN A 368 0.18 -16.27 28.59
N ARG A 369 -0.28 -16.02 29.83
CA ARG A 369 -1.36 -15.06 30.09
C ARG A 369 -0.99 -13.61 29.72
N GLN A 370 0.29 -13.24 29.76
CA GLN A 370 0.73 -11.91 29.42
C GLN A 370 0.52 -11.63 27.92
N GLU A 371 0.92 -12.53 27.03
CA GLU A 371 0.66 -12.45 25.59
C GLU A 371 -0.83 -12.37 25.28
N LEU A 372 -1.65 -13.15 25.99
CA LEU A 372 -3.10 -13.09 25.87
C LEU A 372 -3.65 -11.71 26.27
N GLN A 373 -3.15 -11.15 27.38
CA GLN A 373 -3.56 -9.83 27.88
C GLN A 373 -3.11 -8.70 26.96
N GLN A 374 -1.92 -8.79 26.38
CA GLN A 374 -1.41 -7.88 25.36
C GLN A 374 -2.30 -7.93 24.12
N ALA A 375 -2.62 -9.13 23.65
CA ALA A 375 -3.48 -9.32 22.50
C ALA A 375 -4.91 -8.81 22.73
N ALA A 376 -5.46 -9.03 23.92
CA ALA A 376 -6.74 -8.44 24.31
C ALA A 376 -6.70 -6.90 24.29
N GLY A 377 -5.60 -6.29 24.70
CA GLY A 377 -5.38 -4.85 24.63
C GLY A 377 -5.40 -4.34 23.19
N GLN A 378 -4.68 -5.02 22.28
CA GLN A 378 -4.65 -4.65 20.87
C GLN A 378 -6.01 -4.84 20.18
N ILE A 379 -6.72 -5.93 20.49
CA ILE A 379 -8.06 -6.17 19.98
C ILE A 379 -9.03 -5.04 20.39
N VAL A 380 -8.95 -4.53 21.62
CA VAL A 380 -9.78 -3.42 22.08
C VAL A 380 -9.48 -2.14 21.29
N PHE A 381 -8.19 -1.86 21.05
CA PHE A 381 -7.78 -0.71 20.25
C PHE A 381 -8.35 -0.79 18.82
N GLU A 382 -8.10 -1.89 18.11
CA GLU A 382 -8.57 -2.07 16.72
C GLU A 382 -10.10 -2.05 16.63
N ALA A 383 -10.79 -2.65 17.61
CA ALA A 383 -12.24 -2.64 17.69
C ALA A 383 -12.78 -1.21 17.84
N LYS A 384 -12.20 -0.38 18.71
CA LYS A 384 -12.62 1.03 18.86
C LYS A 384 -12.35 1.85 17.60
N VAL A 385 -11.20 1.67 16.96
CA VAL A 385 -10.87 2.34 15.69
C VAL A 385 -11.88 1.97 14.60
N SER A 386 -12.38 0.73 14.59
CA SER A 386 -13.44 0.30 13.67
C SER A 386 -14.86 0.77 14.06
N GLY A 387 -15.00 1.54 15.13
CA GLY A 387 -16.28 2.03 15.64
C GLY A 387 -17.14 0.95 16.31
N MET A 388 -16.53 -0.17 16.74
CA MET A 388 -17.23 -1.15 17.58
C MET A 388 -17.40 -0.61 18.99
N GLN A 389 -18.57 -0.89 19.54
CA GLN A 389 -18.95 -0.54 20.91
C GLN A 389 -18.74 -1.72 21.87
N ARG A 390 -18.63 -2.94 21.34
CA ARG A 390 -18.35 -4.17 22.10
C ARG A 390 -17.73 -5.23 21.21
N ILE A 391 -17.17 -6.26 21.83
CA ILE A 391 -16.65 -7.46 21.16
C ILE A 391 -17.50 -8.64 21.61
N ASP A 392 -18.27 -9.20 20.68
CA ASP A 392 -19.16 -10.34 20.89
C ASP A 392 -18.42 -11.67 20.63
N HIS A 393 -17.51 -11.71 19.64
CA HIS A 393 -16.64 -12.86 19.38
C HIS A 393 -15.20 -12.46 19.07
N VAL A 394 -14.26 -13.36 19.39
CA VAL A 394 -12.90 -13.34 18.85
C VAL A 394 -12.65 -14.66 18.15
N VAL A 395 -12.32 -14.61 16.87
CA VAL A 395 -12.22 -15.80 16.02
C VAL A 395 -10.83 -15.86 15.37
N PRO A 396 -10.04 -16.93 15.57
CA PRO A 396 -8.82 -17.14 14.81
C PRO A 396 -9.12 -17.14 13.32
N ASN A 397 -8.29 -16.48 12.53
CA ASN A 397 -8.40 -16.62 11.08
C ASN A 397 -7.93 -18.02 10.65
N LYS A 398 -8.20 -18.37 9.38
CA LYS A 398 -7.87 -19.71 8.87
C LYS A 398 -6.37 -20.00 8.81
N SER A 399 -5.54 -18.97 8.73
CA SER A 399 -4.08 -19.08 8.60
C SER A 399 -3.38 -19.19 9.94
N GLY A 400 -4.06 -18.83 11.04
CA GLY A 400 -3.53 -18.86 12.41
C GLY A 400 -2.62 -17.68 12.77
N ASP A 401 -2.42 -16.73 11.87
CA ASP A 401 -1.57 -15.54 12.02
C ASP A 401 -2.34 -14.31 12.55
N GLY A 402 -3.63 -14.45 12.86
CA GLY A 402 -4.39 -13.35 13.45
C GLY A 402 -5.79 -13.73 13.90
N PHE A 403 -6.50 -12.73 14.41
CA PHE A 403 -7.85 -12.85 14.94
C PHE A 403 -8.81 -11.87 14.26
N PHE A 404 -10.09 -12.22 14.22
CA PHE A 404 -11.17 -11.28 13.97
C PHE A 404 -11.86 -10.95 15.28
N ALA A 405 -11.88 -9.67 15.64
CA ALA A 405 -12.83 -9.17 16.62
C ALA A 405 -14.16 -8.95 15.90
N VAL A 406 -15.26 -9.45 16.46
CA VAL A 406 -16.59 -9.42 15.82
C VAL A 406 -17.61 -8.82 16.78
N GLN A 407 -18.45 -7.93 16.27
CA GLN A 407 -19.63 -7.40 16.94
C GLN A 407 -20.88 -7.85 16.18
N GLY A 408 -21.84 -8.46 16.88
CA GLY A 408 -23.01 -9.14 16.32
C GLY A 408 -22.81 -10.65 16.19
N GLU A 409 -23.88 -11.34 15.81
CA GLU A 409 -23.87 -12.78 15.56
C GLU A 409 -22.99 -13.11 14.34
N ILE A 410 -22.13 -14.13 14.44
CA ILE A 410 -21.20 -14.53 13.35
C ILE A 410 -21.91 -14.90 12.04
N THR A 411 -23.19 -15.30 12.14
CA THR A 411 -24.02 -15.68 10.99
C THR A 411 -24.84 -14.51 10.43
N ASP A 412 -24.84 -13.35 11.10
CA ASP A 412 -25.55 -12.16 10.67
C ASP A 412 -24.72 -11.36 9.65
N PRO A 413 -25.21 -11.13 8.42
CA PRO A 413 -24.54 -10.28 7.45
C PRO A 413 -24.26 -8.84 7.94
N ALA A 414 -25.03 -8.35 8.93
CA ALA A 414 -24.84 -7.04 9.54
C ALA A 414 -23.73 -7.02 10.62
N MET A 415 -23.06 -8.15 10.87
CA MET A 415 -21.96 -8.20 11.82
C MET A 415 -20.83 -7.25 11.41
N ARG A 416 -20.20 -6.60 12.39
CA ARG A 416 -18.97 -5.84 12.18
C ARG A 416 -17.79 -6.73 12.54
N ARG A 417 -16.71 -6.68 11.75
CA ARG A 417 -15.47 -7.37 12.09
C ARG A 417 -14.24 -6.52 11.79
N VAL A 418 -13.20 -6.68 12.58
CA VAL A 418 -11.87 -6.10 12.35
C VAL A 418 -10.83 -7.18 12.49
N PHE A 419 -9.83 -7.19 11.61
CA PHE A 419 -8.71 -8.11 11.67
C PHE A 419 -7.61 -7.57 12.58
N VAL A 420 -7.00 -8.44 13.37
CA VAL A 420 -5.91 -8.11 14.29
C VAL A 420 -4.78 -9.11 14.06
N ASP A 421 -3.60 -8.59 13.71
CA ASP A 421 -2.39 -9.39 13.53
C ASP A 421 -1.91 -9.98 14.86
N ARG A 422 -1.61 -11.28 14.89
CA ARG A 422 -1.26 -11.98 16.14
C ARG A 422 0.10 -11.54 16.68
N ASP A 423 1.09 -11.41 15.81
CA ASP A 423 2.46 -11.14 16.23
C ASP A 423 2.57 -9.70 16.75
N GLN A 424 1.87 -8.76 16.12
CA GLN A 424 1.66 -7.42 16.65
C GLN A 424 0.93 -7.45 18.00
N ALA A 425 -0.16 -8.22 18.10
CA ALA A 425 -1.00 -8.28 19.30
C ALA A 425 -0.28 -8.87 20.52
N GLN A 426 0.59 -9.87 20.30
CA GLN A 426 1.34 -10.54 21.38
C GLN A 426 2.60 -9.77 21.79
N THR A 427 3.21 -8.99 20.91
CA THR A 427 4.45 -8.25 21.22
C THR A 427 4.21 -6.85 21.74
N GLN A 428 3.00 -6.31 21.56
CA GLN A 428 2.65 -4.97 22.01
C GLN A 428 2.30 -4.93 23.51
N PRO A 429 3.02 -4.15 24.34
CA PRO A 429 2.70 -4.01 25.76
C PRO A 429 1.31 -3.44 25.99
N LEU A 430 0.63 -3.92 27.04
CA LEU A 430 -0.72 -3.49 27.41
C LEU A 430 -0.79 -1.99 27.70
N GLU A 431 0.29 -1.42 28.23
CA GLU A 431 0.46 0.01 28.49
C GLU A 431 0.30 0.82 27.20
N ARG A 432 0.83 0.32 26.08
CA ARG A 432 0.76 0.99 24.79
C ARG A 432 -0.65 0.97 24.24
N SER A 433 -1.30 -0.19 24.23
CA SER A 433 -2.70 -0.31 23.79
C SER A 433 -3.64 0.51 24.69
N SER A 434 -3.36 0.61 25.99
CA SER A 434 -4.13 1.44 26.92
C SER A 434 -4.05 2.93 26.57
N ARG A 435 -2.87 3.44 26.22
CA ARG A 435 -2.71 4.82 25.75
C ARG A 435 -3.43 5.07 24.43
N GLN A 436 -3.28 4.17 23.47
CA GLN A 436 -3.92 4.29 22.16
C GLN A 436 -5.45 4.28 22.25
N VAL A 437 -6.02 3.44 23.12
CA VAL A 437 -7.46 3.42 23.39
C VAL A 437 -7.94 4.74 24.03
N ALA A 438 -7.17 5.31 24.94
CA ALA A 438 -7.50 6.60 25.55
C ALA A 438 -7.48 7.74 24.52
N GLU A 439 -6.49 7.77 23.63
CA GLU A 439 -6.40 8.75 22.53
C GLU A 439 -7.58 8.64 21.56
N GLU A 440 -7.94 7.41 21.16
CA GLU A 440 -9.06 7.17 20.24
C GLU A 440 -10.41 7.59 20.85
N SER A 441 -10.60 7.33 22.15
CA SER A 441 -11.79 7.78 22.88
C SER A 441 -11.95 9.30 22.85
N GLN A 442 -10.85 10.03 23.04
CA GLN A 442 -10.86 11.50 22.97
C GLN A 442 -11.20 12.00 21.56
N ARG A 443 -10.67 11.33 20.52
CA ARG A 443 -10.99 11.67 19.12
C ARG A 443 -12.47 11.49 18.80
N GLN A 444 -13.07 10.38 19.22
CA GLN A 444 -14.49 10.10 18.96
C GLN A 444 -15.41 11.13 19.66
N VAL A 445 -15.06 11.55 20.88
CA VAL A 445 -15.80 12.61 21.59
C VAL A 445 -15.69 13.95 20.85
N GLN A 446 -14.51 14.33 20.36
CA GLN A 446 -14.33 15.56 19.59
C GLN A 446 -15.12 15.54 18.27
N GLN A 447 -15.14 14.41 17.57
CA GLN A 447 -15.92 14.25 16.33
C GLN A 447 -17.43 14.34 16.59
N ALA A 448 -17.93 13.70 17.65
CA ALA A 448 -19.34 13.75 18.02
C ALA A 448 -19.81 15.18 18.40
N GLN A 449 -18.95 15.95 19.08
CA GLN A 449 -19.22 17.36 19.42
C GLN A 449 -19.24 18.27 18.20
N THR A 450 -18.38 18.01 17.21
CA THR A 450 -18.35 18.78 15.96
C THR A 450 -19.61 18.52 15.12
N GLN A 451 -20.04 17.26 15.03
CA GLN A 451 -21.28 16.89 14.32
C GLN A 451 -22.54 17.48 14.97
N THR A 452 -22.63 17.51 16.31
CA THR A 452 -23.79 18.12 16.99
C THR A 452 -23.84 19.64 16.86
N GLN A 453 -22.69 20.31 16.72
CA GLN A 453 -22.64 21.74 16.43
C GLN A 453 -23.10 22.05 14.99
N ASP A 454 -22.73 21.22 14.02
CA ASP A 454 -23.18 21.37 12.63
C ASP A 454 -24.69 21.11 12.47
N ASP A 455 -25.23 20.09 13.14
CA ASP A 455 -26.68 19.79 13.11
C ASP A 455 -27.52 20.86 13.84
N ALA A 456 -27.01 21.42 14.94
CA ALA A 456 -27.65 22.53 15.64
C ALA A 456 -27.64 23.83 14.81
N THR A 457 -26.59 24.04 14.01
CA THR A 457 -26.48 25.19 13.10
C THR A 457 -27.42 25.03 11.91
N ARG A 458 -27.52 23.82 11.34
CA ARG A 458 -28.49 23.51 10.28
C ARG A 458 -29.94 23.64 10.72
N SER A 459 -30.27 23.22 11.95
CA SER A 459 -31.63 23.31 12.49
C SER A 459 -32.09 24.72 12.86
N ARG A 460 -31.17 25.70 12.96
CA ARG A 460 -31.49 27.13 13.15
C ARG A 460 -31.67 27.91 11.85
N THR A 461 -31.39 27.27 10.71
CA THR A 461 -31.43 27.91 9.38
C THR A 461 -32.63 27.44 8.53
N LEU A 462 -33.54 26.66 9.14
CA LEU A 462 -34.87 26.32 8.64
C LEU A 462 -35.91 26.94 9.58
#